data_AF-A0A442MB35-F1
#
_entry.id   AF-A0A442MB35-F1
#
_cell.length_a   1.000
_cell.length_b   1.000
_cell.length_c   1.000
_cell.angle_alpha   90.00
_cell.angle_beta   90.00
_cell.angle_gamma   90.00
#
_symmetry.space_group_name_H-M   'P 1'
#
loop_
_entity.id
_entity.type
_entity.pdbx_description
1 polymer ?
#
loop_
_entity_poly.entity_id
_entity_poly.type
_entity_poly.pdbx_seq_one_letter_code
_entity_poly.pdbx_strand_id
1 'polypeptide(L)'
;MVPHVISGNTISAFVGGDLKTIDSSHPNFDTIKRRLREGGDVGDDLFDLGAALRKHLLYEDDLIRVGYDGLTYNDEPLHNYLTLKIIDLLGRGQPATPWINFLKRLQLNPDVGIKNDLFEWLEKGEMPITPDGYFLAYKKVGEDYLSFHDHKTLNHVGSTIFLPRDQCDPDRFRTCSAGLHFCSWSYLPFYTGRSGHVLVLKINPADVVAFPPDHEAKGRACRYTIIDEVPEDEAKHAFPEPVYSTYYDEDDDQQPFFDGYNKSEPHVGVFSRLKAWTKRLLN
;
A
#
# COMPACT_ATOMS: atom_id res chain seq x y z
N MET A 1 37.78 -27.99 14.49
CA MET A 1 37.47 -27.83 13.06
C MET A 1 36.20 -28.62 12.79
N VAL A 2 35.15 -27.97 12.31
CA VAL A 2 33.85 -28.61 12.04
C VAL A 2 33.96 -29.48 10.78
N PRO A 3 33.64 -30.79 10.81
CA PRO A 3 33.58 -31.61 9.60
C PRO A 3 32.50 -31.08 8.64
N HIS A 4 32.84 -30.79 7.39
CA HIS A 4 31.90 -30.17 6.44
C HIS A 4 32.23 -30.46 4.97
N VAL A 5 31.22 -30.27 4.12
CA VAL A 5 31.31 -30.28 2.65
C VAL A 5 30.62 -29.02 2.12
N ILE A 6 31.29 -28.31 1.22
CA ILE A 6 30.73 -27.16 0.49
C ILE A 6 30.69 -27.55 -0.99
N SER A 7 29.51 -27.68 -1.58
CA SER A 7 29.32 -28.09 -2.97
C SER A 7 28.42 -27.10 -3.70
N GLY A 8 29.04 -26.17 -4.45
CA GLY A 8 28.31 -25.13 -5.19
C GLY A 8 27.38 -24.30 -4.29
N ASN A 9 26.08 -24.60 -4.38
CA ASN A 9 24.99 -23.94 -3.66
C ASN A 9 24.55 -24.65 -2.39
N THR A 10 25.24 -25.71 -1.94
CA THR A 10 24.90 -26.42 -0.70
C THR A 10 26.06 -26.47 0.28
N ILE A 11 25.73 -26.45 1.57
CA ILE A 11 26.65 -26.66 2.69
C ILE A 11 26.06 -27.77 3.54
N SER A 12 26.86 -28.80 3.80
CA SER A 12 26.57 -29.82 4.81
C SER A 12 27.67 -29.79 5.87
N ALA A 13 27.31 -29.66 7.14
CA ALA A 13 28.26 -29.61 8.25
C ALA A 13 27.76 -30.44 9.45
N PHE A 14 28.68 -31.07 10.16
CA PHE A 14 28.37 -31.83 11.37
C PHE A 14 28.51 -30.93 12.60
N VAL A 15 27.38 -30.46 13.13
CA VAL A 15 27.29 -29.45 14.20
C VAL A 15 26.31 -29.95 15.27
N GLY A 16 26.64 -29.74 16.55
CA GLY A 16 25.75 -30.14 17.65
C GLY A 16 25.51 -31.65 17.81
N GLY A 17 26.24 -32.49 17.07
CA GLY A 17 26.03 -33.94 17.02
C GLY A 17 25.18 -34.42 15.84
N ASP A 18 24.70 -33.50 15.00
CA ASP A 18 23.86 -33.80 13.83
C ASP A 18 24.48 -33.28 12.52
N LEU A 19 24.14 -33.94 11.41
CA LEU A 19 24.44 -33.42 10.07
C LEU A 19 23.39 -32.38 9.68
N LYS A 20 23.78 -31.11 9.59
CA LYS A 20 22.93 -30.01 9.10
C LYS A 20 23.24 -29.74 7.64
N THR A 21 22.20 -29.51 6.83
CA THR A 21 22.35 -29.15 5.41
C THR A 21 21.50 -27.94 5.09
N ILE A 22 22.09 -26.96 4.40
CA ILE A 22 21.43 -25.76 3.90
C ILE A 22 21.84 -25.51 2.45
N ASP A 23 21.00 -24.77 1.72
CA ASP A 23 21.33 -24.26 0.40
C ASP A 23 21.53 -22.74 0.39
N SER A 24 21.92 -22.20 -0.76
CA SER A 24 22.24 -20.79 -0.99
C SER A 24 21.12 -19.81 -0.65
N SER A 25 19.86 -20.25 -0.52
CA SER A 25 18.74 -19.41 -0.09
C SER A 25 18.71 -19.15 1.42
N HIS A 26 19.49 -19.89 2.22
CA HIS A 26 19.51 -19.69 3.66
C HIS A 26 20.14 -18.34 4.03
N PRO A 27 19.54 -17.49 4.90
CA PRO A 27 20.04 -16.14 5.20
C PRO A 27 21.49 -16.12 5.73
N ASN A 28 21.88 -17.16 6.47
CA ASN A 28 23.23 -17.31 7.00
C ASN A 28 24.20 -18.06 6.06
N PHE A 29 23.81 -18.42 4.83
CA PHE A 29 24.61 -19.29 3.95
C PHE A 29 26.04 -18.78 3.76
N ASP A 30 26.22 -17.51 3.35
CA ASP A 30 27.55 -16.93 3.13
C ASP A 30 28.35 -16.78 4.43
N THR A 31 27.68 -16.47 5.54
CA THR A 31 28.32 -16.40 6.86
C THR A 31 28.86 -17.76 7.29
N ILE A 32 28.06 -18.82 7.14
CA ILE A 32 28.47 -20.20 7.45
C ILE A 32 29.60 -20.64 6.52
N LYS A 33 29.46 -20.41 5.21
CA LYS A 33 30.46 -20.75 4.19
C LYS A 33 31.82 -20.14 4.51
N ARG A 34 31.86 -18.86 4.86
CA ARG A 34 33.08 -18.14 5.24
C ARG A 34 33.70 -18.74 6.51
N ARG A 35 32.92 -18.90 7.58
CA ARG A 35 33.44 -19.42 8.86
C ARG A 35 34.02 -20.82 8.71
N LEU A 36 33.35 -21.71 7.98
CA LEU A 36 33.85 -23.06 7.71
C LEU A 36 35.19 -23.05 6.94
N ARG A 37 35.33 -22.16 5.93
CA ARG A 37 36.58 -22.00 5.15
C ARG A 37 37.73 -21.45 5.98
N GLU A 38 37.44 -20.52 6.89
CA GLU A 38 38.44 -19.89 7.77
C GLU A 38 38.78 -20.76 9.00
N GLY A 39 38.13 -21.91 9.16
CA GLY A 39 38.30 -22.79 10.33
C GLY A 39 37.70 -22.23 11.61
N GLY A 40 36.81 -21.23 11.50
CA GLY A 40 36.09 -20.63 12.61
C GLY A 40 34.98 -21.53 13.17
N ASP A 41 34.44 -21.13 14.32
CA ASP A 41 33.37 -21.86 15.00
C ASP A 41 31.98 -21.58 14.39
N VAL A 42 31.17 -22.63 14.28
CA VAL A 42 29.83 -22.60 13.70
C VAL A 42 28.89 -23.39 14.61
N GLY A 43 28.01 -22.67 15.31
CA GLY A 43 27.01 -23.25 16.21
C GLY A 43 25.70 -23.64 15.51
N ASP A 44 24.86 -24.40 16.22
CA ASP A 44 23.56 -24.87 15.74
C ASP A 44 22.60 -23.71 15.41
N ASP A 45 22.76 -22.58 16.11
CA ASP A 45 21.97 -21.36 15.94
C ASP A 45 22.12 -20.71 14.55
N LEU A 46 23.27 -20.92 13.89
CA LEU A 46 23.49 -20.40 12.54
C LEU A 46 22.72 -21.20 11.48
N PHE A 47 22.47 -22.49 11.73
CA PHE A 47 21.70 -23.38 10.84
C PHE A 47 20.19 -23.35 11.12
N ASP A 48 19.75 -22.73 12.22
CA ASP A 48 18.34 -22.51 12.51
C ASP A 48 17.79 -21.42 11.59
N LEU A 49 17.10 -21.84 10.54
CA LEU A 49 16.45 -20.95 9.57
C LEU A 49 15.46 -20.00 10.26
N GLY A 50 14.70 -20.47 11.25
CA GLY A 50 13.75 -19.65 11.98
C GLY A 50 14.46 -18.55 12.77
N ALA A 51 15.54 -18.88 13.49
CA ALA A 51 16.34 -17.89 14.21
C ALA A 51 17.09 -16.94 13.29
N ALA A 52 17.54 -17.42 12.13
CA ALA A 52 18.20 -16.62 11.11
C ALA A 52 17.24 -15.58 10.50
N LEU A 53 16.02 -16.01 10.12
CA LEU A 53 15.00 -15.13 9.54
C LEU A 53 14.54 -14.05 10.53
N ARG A 54 14.40 -14.38 11.83
CA ARG A 54 14.08 -13.38 12.89
C ARG A 54 15.13 -12.28 13.03
N LYS A 55 16.39 -12.57 12.70
CA LYS A 55 17.50 -11.59 12.75
C LYS A 55 17.65 -10.81 11.44
N HIS A 56 17.01 -11.26 10.36
CA HIS A 56 17.13 -10.66 9.05
C HIS A 56 16.01 -9.64 8.82
N LEU A 57 16.39 -8.36 8.78
CA LEU A 57 15.47 -7.29 8.47
C LEU A 57 15.36 -7.10 6.96
N LEU A 58 14.13 -7.06 6.49
CA LEU A 58 13.75 -6.70 5.13
C LEU A 58 13.75 -5.18 4.94
N TYR A 59 13.43 -4.43 5.99
CA TYR A 59 13.37 -2.97 6.01
C TYR A 59 13.51 -2.45 7.43
N GLU A 60 14.15 -1.29 7.59
CA GLU A 60 14.23 -0.58 8.87
C GLU A 60 14.31 0.94 8.65
N ASP A 61 13.59 1.69 9.46
CA ASP A 61 13.82 3.10 9.74
C ASP A 61 13.52 3.42 11.22
N ASP A 62 13.54 4.71 11.58
CA ASP A 62 13.36 5.19 12.95
C ASP A 62 12.05 4.71 13.63
N LEU A 63 10.99 4.41 12.85
CA LEU A 63 9.68 4.00 13.39
C LEU A 63 9.34 2.55 13.05
N ILE A 64 9.79 2.04 11.90
CA ILE A 64 9.32 0.75 11.37
C ILE A 64 10.49 -0.23 11.22
N ARG A 65 10.31 -1.45 11.73
CA ARG A 65 11.15 -2.61 11.41
C ARG A 65 10.30 -3.69 10.77
N VAL A 66 10.78 -4.26 9.68
CA VAL A 66 10.11 -5.36 8.99
C VAL A 66 11.08 -6.53 8.89
N GLY A 67 10.72 -7.65 9.49
CA GLY A 67 11.35 -8.95 9.29
C GLY A 67 10.44 -9.89 8.51
N TYR A 68 10.89 -11.13 8.33
CA TYR A 68 10.06 -12.19 7.73
C TYR A 68 8.97 -12.70 8.68
N ASP A 69 9.13 -12.51 9.99
CA ASP A 69 8.22 -12.97 11.04
C ASP A 69 7.23 -11.90 11.51
N GLY A 70 7.43 -10.63 11.13
CA GLY A 70 6.53 -9.57 11.53
C GLY A 70 7.04 -8.16 11.21
N LEU A 71 6.21 -7.20 11.57
CA LEU A 71 6.48 -5.77 11.49
C LEU A 71 6.30 -5.17 12.89
N THR A 72 7.20 -4.27 13.29
CA THR A 72 7.01 -3.42 14.45
C THR A 72 6.86 -1.96 14.05
N TYR A 73 6.08 -1.21 14.82
CA TYR A 73 5.95 0.23 14.74
C TYR A 73 6.23 0.82 16.13
N ASN A 74 7.24 1.69 16.25
CA ASN A 74 7.74 2.18 17.54
C ASN A 74 8.06 1.04 18.53
N ASP A 75 8.80 0.03 18.06
CA ASP A 75 9.19 -1.16 18.84
C ASP A 75 8.05 -2.07 19.30
N GLU A 76 6.80 -1.71 19.01
CA GLU A 76 5.63 -2.53 19.32
C GLU A 76 5.22 -3.37 18.09
N PRO A 77 4.96 -4.68 18.26
CA PRO A 77 4.44 -5.53 17.18
C PRO A 77 3.14 -4.97 16.62
N LEU A 78 3.07 -4.86 15.30
CA LEU A 78 1.86 -4.45 14.60
C LEU A 78 1.49 -5.52 13.58
N HIS A 79 0.25 -5.99 13.67
CA HIS A 79 -0.27 -7.05 12.82
C HIS A 79 -1.67 -6.72 12.34
N ASN A 80 -1.78 -6.47 11.03
CA ASN A 80 -3.03 -6.30 10.29
C ASN A 80 -2.79 -6.56 8.79
N TYR A 81 -3.85 -6.46 7.98
CA TYR A 81 -3.79 -6.74 6.55
C TYR A 81 -2.72 -5.91 5.81
N LEU A 82 -2.56 -4.63 6.16
CA LEU A 82 -1.51 -3.75 5.60
C LEU A 82 -0.10 -4.27 5.91
N THR A 83 0.17 -4.65 7.17
CA THR A 83 1.49 -5.16 7.55
C THR A 83 1.85 -6.46 6.82
N LEU A 84 0.88 -7.34 6.60
CA LEU A 84 1.08 -8.57 5.84
C LEU A 84 1.50 -8.28 4.39
N LYS A 85 0.83 -7.32 3.73
CA LYS A 85 1.20 -6.88 2.38
C LYS A 85 2.60 -6.26 2.32
N ILE A 86 2.99 -5.48 3.32
CA ILE A 86 4.34 -4.88 3.38
C ILE A 86 5.41 -5.97 3.49
N ILE A 87 5.24 -6.92 4.42
CA ILE A 87 6.18 -8.04 4.61
C ILE A 87 6.30 -8.85 3.32
N ASP A 88 5.18 -9.13 2.67
CA ASP A 88 5.10 -9.88 1.44
C ASP A 88 5.80 -9.20 0.25
N LEU A 89 5.53 -7.90 0.01
CA LEU A 89 6.21 -7.11 -1.02
C LEU A 89 7.72 -7.12 -0.81
N LEU A 90 8.17 -6.81 0.40
CA LEU A 90 9.59 -6.74 0.72
C LEU A 90 10.27 -8.13 0.66
N GLY A 91 9.57 -9.19 1.08
CA GLY A 91 10.06 -10.57 1.00
C GLY A 91 10.33 -11.02 -0.43
N ARG A 92 9.62 -10.46 -1.42
CA ARG A 92 9.85 -10.68 -2.86
C ARG A 92 10.83 -9.68 -3.48
N GLY A 93 11.41 -8.77 -2.70
CA GLY A 93 12.26 -7.70 -3.21
C GLY A 93 11.50 -6.63 -4.00
N GLN A 94 10.18 -6.54 -3.85
CA GLN A 94 9.37 -5.49 -4.46
C GLN A 94 9.37 -4.22 -3.59
N PRO A 95 9.33 -3.03 -4.19
CA PRO A 95 9.26 -1.78 -3.44
C PRO A 95 7.94 -1.64 -2.67
N ALA A 96 8.02 -1.38 -1.36
CA ALA A 96 6.87 -1.19 -0.48
C ALA A 96 6.72 0.26 0.07
N THR A 97 7.51 1.21 -0.44
CA THR A 97 7.59 2.59 0.10
C THR A 97 6.23 3.29 0.25
N PRO A 98 5.30 3.25 -0.73
CA PRO A 98 3.98 3.88 -0.56
C PRO A 98 3.18 3.31 0.63
N TRP A 99 3.22 1.99 0.83
CA TRP A 99 2.53 1.29 1.93
C TRP A 99 3.15 1.60 3.29
N ILE A 100 4.48 1.68 3.36
CA ILE A 100 5.20 2.07 4.57
C ILE A 100 4.87 3.52 4.96
N ASN A 101 4.87 4.44 3.99
CA ASN A 101 4.51 5.84 4.23
C ASN A 101 3.03 5.99 4.62
N PHE A 102 2.14 5.22 3.99
CA PHE A 102 0.73 5.15 4.35
C PHE A 102 0.56 4.62 5.78
N LEU A 103 1.27 3.55 6.16
CA LEU A 103 1.23 2.99 7.50
C LEU A 103 1.62 4.03 8.56
N LYS A 104 2.74 4.76 8.36
CA LYS A 104 3.18 5.81 9.29
C LYS A 104 2.12 6.88 9.49
N ARG A 105 1.46 7.31 8.41
CA ARG A 105 0.37 8.29 8.49
C ARG A 105 -0.88 7.72 9.14
N LEU A 106 -1.23 6.48 8.83
CA LEU A 106 -2.38 5.79 9.39
C LEU A 106 -2.26 5.67 10.91
N GLN A 107 -1.06 5.42 11.43
CA GLN A 107 -0.81 5.35 12.87
C GLN A 107 -1.07 6.67 13.61
N LEU A 108 -1.14 7.81 12.92
CA LEU A 108 -1.53 9.10 13.49
C LEU A 108 -3.05 9.28 13.61
N ASN A 109 -3.86 8.39 13.01
CA ASN A 109 -5.31 8.44 13.18
C ASN A 109 -5.66 8.12 14.65
N PRO A 110 -6.56 8.86 15.32
CA PRO A 110 -6.96 8.53 16.69
C PRO A 110 -7.81 7.26 16.81
N ASP A 111 -8.44 6.82 15.73
CA ASP A 111 -9.38 5.69 15.73
C ASP A 111 -8.68 4.37 15.40
N VAL A 112 -8.72 3.41 16.32
CA VAL A 112 -8.08 2.08 16.17
C VAL A 112 -8.77 1.24 15.10
N GLY A 113 -10.08 1.37 14.93
CA GLY A 113 -10.82 0.69 13.86
C GLY A 113 -10.37 1.18 12.49
N ILE A 114 -10.21 2.50 12.31
CA ILE A 114 -9.65 3.06 11.07
C ILE A 114 -8.22 2.54 10.82
N LYS A 115 -7.38 2.46 11.85
CA LYS A 115 -6.01 1.91 11.71
C LYS A 115 -5.97 0.47 11.23
N ASN A 116 -6.97 -0.34 11.60
CA ASN A 116 -7.01 -1.76 11.27
C ASN A 116 -7.65 -2.01 9.90
N ASP A 117 -8.73 -1.27 9.59
CA ASP A 117 -9.64 -1.64 8.51
C ASP A 117 -9.46 -0.79 7.24
N LEU A 118 -8.90 0.44 7.36
CA LEU A 118 -8.93 1.41 6.25
C LEU A 118 -8.21 0.89 5.00
N PHE A 119 -7.04 0.27 5.17
CA PHE A 119 -6.26 -0.18 4.02
C PHE A 119 -7.01 -1.22 3.18
N GLU A 120 -7.64 -2.21 3.83
CA GLU A 120 -8.44 -3.22 3.15
C GLU A 120 -9.67 -2.60 2.45
N TRP A 121 -10.32 -1.65 3.10
CA TRP A 121 -11.46 -0.94 2.53
C TRP A 121 -11.06 -0.10 1.30
N LEU A 122 -9.89 0.54 1.33
CA LEU A 122 -9.35 1.27 0.17
C LEU A 122 -9.00 0.34 -1.00
N GLU A 123 -8.37 -0.81 -0.71
CA GLU A 123 -8.00 -1.78 -1.74
C GLU A 123 -9.23 -2.31 -2.48
N LYS A 124 -10.29 -2.68 -1.74
CA LYS A 124 -11.58 -3.10 -2.32
C LYS A 124 -12.27 -2.00 -3.14
N GLY A 125 -12.06 -0.74 -2.76
CA GLY A 125 -12.59 0.42 -3.47
C GLY A 125 -11.72 0.91 -4.63
N GLU A 126 -10.64 0.18 -4.96
CA GLU A 126 -9.65 0.54 -5.99
C GLU A 126 -9.09 1.97 -5.80
N MET A 127 -8.95 2.41 -4.54
CA MET A 127 -8.42 3.73 -4.19
C MET A 127 -6.90 3.66 -4.00
N PRO A 128 -6.11 4.29 -4.89
CA PRO A 128 -4.67 4.07 -4.91
C PRO A 128 -3.96 4.85 -3.81
N ILE A 129 -2.85 4.27 -3.33
CA ILE A 129 -1.93 4.92 -2.40
C ILE A 129 -0.87 5.68 -3.19
N THR A 130 -0.63 6.92 -2.78
CA THR A 130 0.40 7.81 -3.32
C THR A 130 1.77 7.51 -2.71
N PRO A 131 2.88 7.83 -3.41
CA PRO A 131 4.23 7.59 -2.90
C PRO A 131 4.52 8.20 -1.52
N ASP A 132 3.87 9.32 -1.18
CA ASP A 132 4.03 10.01 0.10
C ASP A 132 3.03 9.56 1.17
N GLY A 133 2.26 8.49 0.93
CA GLY A 133 1.42 7.81 1.93
C GLY A 133 0.00 8.35 2.09
N TYR A 134 -0.45 9.25 1.23
CA TYR A 134 -1.87 9.59 1.10
C TYR A 134 -2.58 8.55 0.23
N PHE A 135 -3.91 8.59 0.16
CA PHE A 135 -4.67 7.88 -0.87
C PHE A 135 -5.46 8.85 -1.73
N LEU A 136 -5.82 8.40 -2.94
CA LEU A 136 -6.69 9.13 -3.84
C LEU A 136 -8.11 8.60 -3.78
N ALA A 137 -9.07 9.51 -3.88
CA ALA A 137 -10.50 9.21 -3.89
C ALA A 137 -11.23 10.24 -4.76
N TYR A 138 -12.53 10.06 -4.92
CA TYR A 138 -13.38 10.95 -5.70
C TYR A 138 -14.37 11.72 -4.82
N LYS A 139 -14.86 12.84 -5.35
CA LYS A 139 -16.01 13.57 -4.82
C LYS A 139 -16.79 14.20 -5.96
N LYS A 140 -18.12 14.04 -5.93
CA LYS A 140 -19.03 14.78 -6.81
C LYS A 140 -19.50 16.07 -6.13
N VAL A 141 -19.54 17.16 -6.89
CA VAL A 141 -20.05 18.48 -6.46
C VAL A 141 -21.00 19.06 -7.50
N GLY A 142 -21.79 20.06 -7.13
CA GLY A 142 -22.70 20.74 -8.05
C GLY A 142 -21.96 21.46 -9.19
N GLU A 143 -22.71 21.90 -10.20
CA GLU A 143 -22.21 22.72 -11.31
C GLU A 143 -21.54 24.03 -10.83
N ASP A 144 -21.99 24.51 -9.66
CA ASP A 144 -21.48 25.67 -8.94
C ASP A 144 -20.28 25.34 -8.01
N TYR A 145 -19.76 24.11 -8.08
CA TYR A 145 -18.70 23.56 -7.23
C TYR A 145 -19.06 23.45 -5.73
N LEU A 146 -20.33 23.63 -5.36
CA LEU A 146 -20.79 23.47 -3.99
C LEU A 146 -21.02 21.98 -3.66
N SER A 147 -20.70 21.60 -2.43
CA SER A 147 -20.91 20.23 -1.94
C SER A 147 -22.40 19.88 -1.90
N PHE A 148 -22.79 18.74 -2.47
CA PHE A 148 -24.18 18.26 -2.44
C PHE A 148 -24.73 17.98 -1.04
N HIS A 149 -23.88 17.86 -0.02
CA HIS A 149 -24.32 17.58 1.34
C HIS A 149 -24.80 18.84 2.08
N ASP A 150 -24.10 19.97 1.92
CA ASP A 150 -24.40 21.20 2.67
C ASP A 150 -24.83 22.39 1.78
N HIS A 151 -24.64 22.28 0.47
CA HIS A 151 -24.87 23.32 -0.53
C HIS A 151 -24.18 24.65 -0.21
N LYS A 152 -23.04 24.61 0.49
CA LYS A 152 -22.32 25.78 1.01
C LYS A 152 -20.82 25.68 0.84
N THR A 153 -20.24 24.49 1.00
CA THR A 153 -18.79 24.31 0.91
C THR A 153 -18.37 24.30 -0.55
N LEU A 154 -17.56 25.29 -0.94
CA LEU A 154 -17.01 25.43 -2.28
C LEU A 154 -15.77 24.56 -2.47
N ASN A 155 -15.68 23.85 -3.59
CA ASN A 155 -14.63 22.85 -3.85
C ASN A 155 -13.95 23.15 -5.19
N HIS A 156 -12.75 23.72 -5.18
CA HIS A 156 -11.96 23.94 -6.38
C HIS A 156 -10.62 23.21 -6.31
N VAL A 157 -10.09 22.83 -7.48
CA VAL A 157 -8.74 22.27 -7.60
C VAL A 157 -7.71 23.19 -6.92
N GLY A 158 -6.82 22.58 -6.14
CA GLY A 158 -5.84 23.28 -5.30
C GLY A 158 -6.34 23.64 -3.90
N SER A 159 -7.64 23.52 -3.63
CA SER A 159 -8.20 23.83 -2.29
C SER A 159 -8.01 22.67 -1.32
N THR A 160 -7.60 22.99 -0.09
CA THR A 160 -7.68 22.07 1.05
C THR A 160 -8.89 22.42 1.88
N ILE A 161 -9.82 21.48 2.03
CA ILE A 161 -11.02 21.64 2.84
C ILE A 161 -10.78 20.97 4.18
N PHE A 162 -11.18 21.65 5.25
CA PHE A 162 -11.01 21.19 6.62
C PHE A 162 -12.28 21.44 7.42
N LEU A 163 -12.66 20.46 8.21
CA LEU A 163 -13.69 20.54 9.24
C LEU A 163 -13.05 20.02 10.55
N PRO A 164 -13.23 20.69 11.70
CA PRO A 164 -12.79 20.14 12.98
C PRO A 164 -13.29 18.70 13.15
N ARG A 165 -12.40 17.79 13.58
CA ARG A 165 -12.71 16.35 13.65
C ARG A 165 -13.89 16.06 14.59
N ASP A 166 -14.02 16.84 15.67
CA ASP A 166 -15.13 16.79 16.62
C ASP A 166 -16.47 17.27 16.05
N GLN A 167 -16.46 17.91 14.87
CA GLN A 167 -17.65 18.27 14.09
C GLN A 167 -17.98 17.22 13.01
N CYS A 168 -17.16 16.19 12.86
CA CYS A 168 -17.46 15.05 11.99
C CYS A 168 -18.18 13.96 12.79
N ASP A 169 -19.14 13.28 12.19
CA ASP A 169 -19.83 12.15 12.81
C ASP A 169 -18.99 10.86 12.69
N PRO A 170 -18.44 10.35 13.82
CA PRO A 170 -17.62 9.14 13.82
C PRO A 170 -18.43 7.86 13.66
N ASP A 171 -19.77 7.92 13.77
CA ASP A 171 -20.61 6.72 13.67
C ASP A 171 -20.64 6.19 12.24
N ARG A 172 -19.88 5.11 12.00
CA ARG A 172 -19.79 4.46 10.70
C ARG A 172 -21.10 3.85 10.19
N PHE A 173 -22.12 3.68 11.04
CA PHE A 173 -23.44 3.18 10.63
C PHE A 173 -24.38 4.30 10.16
N ARG A 174 -24.01 5.57 10.38
CA ARG A 174 -24.77 6.72 9.88
C ARG A 174 -24.26 7.14 8.51
N THR A 175 -25.04 6.81 7.48
CA THR A 175 -24.73 7.20 6.11
C THR A 175 -25.03 8.69 5.88
N CYS A 176 -24.23 9.34 5.04
CA CYS A 176 -24.40 10.76 4.67
C CYS A 176 -24.40 11.76 5.84
N SER A 177 -23.85 11.40 7.01
CA SER A 177 -23.79 12.29 8.18
C SER A 177 -22.65 13.32 8.08
N ALA A 178 -22.54 14.21 9.08
CA ALA A 178 -21.58 15.30 9.10
C ALA A 178 -20.14 14.83 8.85
N GLY A 179 -19.46 15.46 7.91
CA GLY A 179 -18.08 15.15 7.55
C GLY A 179 -17.79 15.48 6.09
N LEU A 180 -16.51 15.51 5.74
CA LEU A 180 -16.07 15.71 4.37
C LEU A 180 -16.13 14.39 3.62
N HIS A 181 -17.15 14.25 2.78
CA HIS A 181 -17.40 13.03 2.01
C HIS A 181 -16.41 12.83 0.87
N PHE A 182 -16.00 11.58 0.69
CA PHE A 182 -15.20 11.07 -0.44
C PHE A 182 -15.70 9.66 -0.80
N CYS A 183 -15.41 9.19 -2.02
CA CYS A 183 -15.87 7.87 -2.46
C CYS A 183 -14.91 7.19 -3.46
N SER A 184 -15.12 5.90 -3.71
CA SER A 184 -14.49 5.20 -4.84
C SER A 184 -15.06 5.67 -6.18
N TRP A 185 -14.41 5.23 -7.25
CA TRP A 185 -14.93 5.30 -8.61
C TRP A 185 -16.31 4.63 -8.72
N SER A 186 -16.42 3.37 -8.26
CA SER A 186 -17.64 2.56 -8.37
C SER A 186 -18.86 3.17 -7.66
N TYR A 187 -18.64 4.09 -6.72
CA TYR A 187 -19.71 4.79 -6.01
C TYR A 187 -20.21 6.05 -6.73
N LEU A 188 -19.43 6.65 -7.65
CA LEU A 188 -19.81 7.90 -8.33
C LEU A 188 -21.20 7.88 -8.99
N PRO A 189 -21.63 6.78 -9.68
CA PRO A 189 -22.97 6.71 -10.25
C PRO A 189 -24.11 6.79 -9.23
N PHE A 190 -23.84 6.45 -7.96
CA PHE A 190 -24.80 6.48 -6.85
C PHE A 190 -24.68 7.76 -6.01
N TYR A 191 -23.73 8.63 -6.33
CA TYR A 191 -23.55 9.88 -5.62
C TYR A 191 -24.79 10.77 -5.80
N THR A 192 -25.25 11.38 -4.71
CA THR A 192 -26.38 12.31 -4.75
C THR A 192 -26.04 13.50 -5.64
N GLY A 193 -26.89 13.78 -6.64
CA GLY A 193 -26.62 14.77 -7.69
C GLY A 193 -26.31 14.08 -9.02
N ARG A 194 -27.34 13.95 -9.88
CA ARG A 194 -27.23 13.22 -11.16
C ARG A 194 -26.24 13.86 -12.14
N SER A 195 -25.95 15.14 -11.99
CA SER A 195 -24.99 15.92 -12.80
C SER A 195 -24.12 16.78 -11.90
N GLY A 196 -22.90 17.07 -12.35
CA GLY A 196 -21.94 17.91 -11.64
C GLY A 196 -20.50 17.50 -11.90
N HIS A 197 -19.55 18.16 -11.24
CA HIS A 197 -18.12 17.94 -11.44
C HIS A 197 -17.60 16.78 -10.60
N VAL A 198 -16.67 15.99 -11.17
CA VAL A 198 -15.97 14.92 -10.46
C VAL A 198 -14.56 15.38 -10.11
N LEU A 199 -14.32 15.51 -8.82
CA LEU A 199 -13.07 15.99 -8.26
C LEU A 199 -12.22 14.81 -7.76
N VAL A 200 -10.91 14.89 -7.99
CA VAL A 200 -9.91 13.98 -7.43
C VAL A 200 -9.38 14.54 -6.12
N LEU A 201 -9.52 13.76 -5.06
CA LEU A 201 -9.09 14.08 -3.72
C LEU A 201 -7.79 13.38 -3.38
N LYS A 202 -6.91 14.07 -2.66
CA LYS A 202 -5.76 13.49 -1.93
C LYS A 202 -6.04 13.58 -0.43
N ILE A 203 -6.10 12.43 0.22
CA ILE A 203 -6.57 12.30 1.60
C ILE A 203 -5.51 11.62 2.46
N ASN A 204 -5.22 12.20 3.62
CA ASN A 204 -4.32 11.60 4.60
C ASN A 204 -5.11 10.52 5.37
N PRO A 205 -4.63 9.28 5.50
CA PRO A 205 -5.30 8.28 6.32
C PRO A 205 -5.49 8.72 7.78
N ALA A 206 -4.65 9.63 8.30
CA ALA A 206 -4.82 10.25 9.62
C ALA A 206 -6.07 11.13 9.74
N ASP A 207 -6.61 11.61 8.61
CA ASP A 207 -7.75 12.53 8.55
C ASP A 207 -9.08 11.80 8.27
N VAL A 208 -9.05 10.47 8.08
CA VAL A 208 -10.28 9.67 7.91
C VAL A 208 -11.02 9.59 9.25
N VAL A 209 -12.34 9.78 9.20
CA VAL A 209 -13.23 9.79 10.37
C VAL A 209 -14.04 8.51 10.43
N ALA A 210 -14.69 8.13 9.33
CA ALA A 210 -15.55 6.96 9.30
C ALA A 210 -15.77 6.50 7.86
N PHE A 211 -15.98 5.20 7.69
CA PHE A 211 -16.47 4.60 6.45
C PHE A 211 -17.34 3.41 6.84
N PRO A 212 -18.41 3.14 6.07
CA PRO A 212 -19.37 2.13 6.46
C PRO A 212 -18.69 0.74 6.50
N PRO A 213 -19.24 -0.18 7.31
CA PRO A 213 -18.65 -1.51 7.48
C PRO A 213 -18.85 -2.41 6.25
N ASP A 214 -19.82 -2.06 5.40
CA ASP A 214 -20.12 -2.76 4.16
C ASP A 214 -19.26 -2.24 3.00
N HIS A 215 -19.42 -2.88 1.84
CA HIS A 215 -18.72 -2.54 0.61
C HIS A 215 -19.23 -1.24 -0.03
N GLU A 216 -19.95 -0.38 0.70
CA GLU A 216 -20.34 0.94 0.22
C GLU A 216 -19.14 1.87 0.30
N ALA A 217 -18.57 2.14 -0.87
CA ALA A 217 -17.32 2.87 -0.97
C ALA A 217 -17.49 4.40 -0.88
N LYS A 218 -18.23 4.91 0.13
CA LYS A 218 -18.28 6.33 0.50
C LYS A 218 -17.88 6.53 1.96
N GLY A 219 -16.75 7.20 2.16
CA GLY A 219 -16.21 7.53 3.48
C GLY A 219 -16.40 9.01 3.87
N ARG A 220 -15.98 9.32 5.08
CA ARG A 220 -15.92 10.67 5.67
C ARG A 220 -14.53 10.94 6.21
N ALA A 221 -14.03 12.12 5.93
CA ALA A 221 -12.78 12.67 6.47
C ALA A 221 -13.04 14.01 7.18
N CYS A 222 -12.07 14.47 7.95
CA CYS A 222 -12.04 15.82 8.51
C CYS A 222 -11.18 16.78 7.67
N ARG A 223 -10.37 16.25 6.74
CA ARG A 223 -9.55 17.05 5.81
C ARG A 223 -9.25 16.29 4.51
N TYR A 224 -9.26 17.01 3.39
CA TYR A 224 -8.70 16.54 2.13
C TYR A 224 -8.19 17.71 1.29
N THR A 225 -7.38 17.42 0.27
CA THR A 225 -6.99 18.40 -0.77
C THR A 225 -7.55 17.96 -2.10
N ILE A 226 -8.11 18.89 -2.87
CA ILE A 226 -8.57 18.63 -4.24
C ILE A 226 -7.38 18.84 -5.17
N ILE A 227 -6.96 17.80 -5.88
CA ILE A 227 -5.73 17.83 -6.69
C ILE A 227 -6.02 17.85 -8.19
N ASP A 228 -7.21 17.42 -8.61
CA ASP A 228 -7.61 17.43 -10.01
C ASP A 228 -9.13 17.40 -10.19
N GLU A 229 -9.56 17.56 -11.43
CA GLU A 229 -10.93 17.39 -11.88
C GLU A 229 -10.90 16.55 -13.16
N VAL A 230 -11.82 15.59 -13.28
CA VAL A 230 -11.87 14.65 -14.39
C VAL A 230 -13.30 14.50 -14.91
N PRO A 231 -13.49 14.24 -16.22
CA PRO A 231 -14.78 13.79 -16.74
C PRO A 231 -15.24 12.51 -16.03
N GLU A 232 -16.53 12.40 -15.75
CA GLU A 232 -17.08 11.23 -15.03
C GLU A 232 -16.84 9.94 -15.81
N ASP A 233 -16.91 9.94 -17.14
CA ASP A 233 -16.65 8.78 -17.99
C ASP A 233 -15.16 8.37 -18.03
N GLU A 234 -14.24 9.28 -17.70
CA GLU A 234 -12.80 9.01 -17.64
C GLU A 234 -12.33 8.61 -16.23
N ALA A 235 -13.14 8.82 -15.19
CA ALA A 235 -12.70 8.64 -13.81
C ALA A 235 -12.36 7.17 -13.46
N LYS A 236 -12.84 6.15 -14.19
CA LYS A 236 -12.33 4.77 -14.02
C LYS A 236 -10.82 4.66 -14.28
N HIS A 237 -10.32 5.45 -15.21
CA HIS A 237 -8.94 5.40 -15.71
C HIS A 237 -8.11 6.61 -15.28
N ALA A 238 -8.64 7.45 -14.39
CA ALA A 238 -7.95 8.66 -13.94
C ALA A 238 -6.73 8.35 -13.07
N PHE A 239 -6.66 7.15 -12.48
CA PHE A 239 -5.50 6.69 -11.74
C PHE A 239 -4.63 5.79 -12.62
N PRO A 240 -3.29 5.96 -12.60
CA PRO A 240 -2.41 4.99 -13.22
C PRO A 240 -2.59 3.63 -12.55
N GLU A 241 -2.50 2.56 -13.33
CA GLU A 241 -2.49 1.21 -12.77
C GLU A 241 -1.40 1.09 -11.69
N PRO A 242 -1.70 0.42 -10.55
CA PRO A 242 -0.71 0.18 -9.52
C PRO A 242 0.50 -0.53 -10.14
N VAL A 243 1.71 -0.02 -9.88
CA VAL A 243 2.96 -0.56 -10.45
C VAL A 243 3.40 -1.86 -9.74
N TYR A 244 2.54 -2.43 -8.89
CA TYR A 244 2.90 -3.51 -7.97
C TYR A 244 1.82 -4.59 -8.02
N SER A 245 2.20 -5.80 -8.44
CA SER A 245 1.33 -6.97 -8.45
C SER A 245 1.26 -7.56 -7.04
N THR A 246 0.11 -7.52 -6.40
CA THR A 246 -0.12 -8.33 -5.19
C THR A 246 -0.64 -9.71 -5.63
N TYR A 247 -0.42 -10.77 -4.85
CA TYR A 247 -0.70 -12.18 -5.21
C TYR A 247 -2.16 -12.53 -5.57
N TYR A 248 -3.04 -11.53 -5.74
CA TYR A 248 -4.38 -11.68 -6.27
C TYR A 248 -4.47 -11.43 -7.78
N ASP A 249 -3.35 -11.14 -8.44
CA ASP A 249 -3.24 -11.17 -9.91
C ASP A 249 -2.94 -12.60 -10.39
N GLU A 250 -3.73 -13.60 -9.98
CA GLU A 250 -3.67 -14.95 -10.55
C GLU A 250 -4.60 -15.03 -11.76
N ASP A 251 -3.98 -15.09 -12.94
CA ASP A 251 -4.34 -15.97 -14.05
C ASP A 251 -5.84 -16.11 -14.37
N ASP A 252 -6.47 -15.04 -14.86
CA ASP A 252 -7.73 -15.19 -15.60
C ASP A 252 -7.40 -15.56 -17.06
N ASP A 253 -7.50 -16.87 -17.32
CA ASP A 253 -7.56 -17.60 -18.59
C ASP A 253 -7.99 -16.80 -19.85
N GLN A 254 -7.16 -15.88 -20.33
CA GLN A 254 -7.27 -15.37 -21.70
C GLN A 254 -6.49 -16.29 -22.64
N GLN A 255 -7.20 -17.34 -23.09
CA GLN A 255 -6.90 -18.06 -24.33
C GLN A 255 -6.37 -17.07 -25.40
N PRO A 256 -5.24 -17.36 -26.07
CA PRO A 256 -4.65 -16.42 -27.01
C PRO A 256 -5.55 -16.33 -28.25
N PHE A 257 -6.35 -15.27 -28.33
CA PHE A 257 -6.99 -14.87 -29.57
C PHE A 257 -5.92 -14.25 -30.47
N PHE A 258 -5.43 -15.08 -31.39
CA PHE A 258 -4.61 -14.66 -32.50
C PHE A 258 -5.44 -13.78 -33.45
N ASP A 259 -5.14 -12.48 -33.52
CA ASP A 259 -5.44 -11.68 -34.69
C ASP A 259 -4.22 -10.83 -35.09
N GLY A 260 -3.98 -10.82 -36.40
CA GLY A 260 -2.72 -10.46 -37.01
C GLY A 260 -2.54 -8.95 -37.25
N TYR A 261 -1.27 -8.57 -37.31
CA TYR A 261 -0.74 -7.40 -38.01
C TYR A 261 -1.41 -6.03 -37.76
N ASN A 262 -0.72 -5.15 -37.02
CA ASN A 262 -0.17 -3.94 -37.67
C ASN A 262 0.92 -3.22 -36.87
N LYS A 263 1.75 -2.51 -37.64
CA LYS A 263 3.06 -1.92 -37.35
C LYS A 263 3.14 -1.02 -36.10
N SER A 264 4.30 -1.15 -35.47
CA SER A 264 4.90 -0.28 -34.45
C SER A 264 4.90 1.21 -34.82
N GLU A 265 4.46 2.04 -33.87
CA GLU A 265 4.90 3.43 -33.71
C GLU A 265 5.61 3.59 -32.35
N PRO A 266 6.55 4.55 -32.21
CA PRO A 266 7.52 4.54 -31.13
C PRO A 266 6.85 4.78 -29.78
N HIS A 267 6.83 3.76 -28.93
CA HIS A 267 6.43 3.88 -27.54
C HIS A 267 7.30 4.93 -26.83
N VAL A 268 6.68 6.07 -26.52
CA VAL A 268 7.25 7.06 -25.62
C VAL A 268 7.37 6.38 -24.25
N GLY A 269 8.60 6.01 -23.87
CA GLY A 269 8.87 5.13 -22.74
C GLY A 269 8.22 5.58 -21.43
N VAL A 270 7.89 4.57 -20.60
CA VAL A 270 7.25 4.59 -19.27
C VAL A 270 7.76 5.70 -18.33
N PHE A 271 9.01 6.16 -18.50
CA PHE A 271 9.60 7.27 -17.74
C PHE A 271 9.05 8.67 -18.10
N SER A 272 8.33 8.81 -19.21
CA SER A 272 7.73 10.08 -19.64
C SER A 272 6.43 10.40 -18.88
N ARG A 273 5.59 9.40 -18.62
CA ARG A 273 4.31 9.55 -17.91
C ARG A 273 4.50 9.72 -16.40
N LEU A 274 5.51 9.06 -15.81
CA LEU A 274 5.89 9.27 -14.41
C LEU A 274 6.35 10.72 -14.14
N LYS A 275 7.06 11.33 -15.09
CA LYS A 275 7.50 12.74 -15.02
C LYS A 275 6.36 13.75 -15.07
N ALA A 276 5.23 13.43 -15.70
CA ALA A 276 4.08 14.34 -15.74
C ALA A 276 3.37 14.43 -14.38
N TRP A 277 3.25 13.30 -13.66
CA TRP A 277 2.57 13.24 -12.37
C TRP A 277 3.45 13.64 -11.17
N THR A 278 4.73 13.24 -11.15
CA THR A 278 5.66 13.67 -10.09
C THR A 278 5.90 15.18 -10.10
N LYS A 279 5.87 15.84 -11.27
CA LYS A 279 6.10 17.28 -11.37
C LYS A 279 4.89 18.13 -10.95
N ARG A 280 3.68 17.56 -10.94
CA ARG A 280 2.42 18.24 -10.54
C ARG A 280 2.14 18.11 -9.03
N LEU A 281 2.76 17.13 -8.35
CA LEU A 281 2.57 16.87 -6.91
C LEU A 281 3.75 17.33 -6.03
N LEU A 282 4.89 17.69 -6.62
CA LEU A 282 6.10 18.15 -5.90
C LEU A 282 6.35 19.67 -6.00
N ASN A 283 5.41 20.42 -6.57
CA ASN A 283 5.42 21.90 -6.58
C ASN A 283 4.21 22.44 -5.82
#